data_AF-A0A286C2Z8-F1
#
_entry.id   AF-A0A286C2Z8-F1
#
_cell.length_a   1.000
_cell.length_b   1.000
_cell.length_c   1.000
_cell.angle_alpha   90.00
_cell.angle_beta   90.00
_cell.angle_gamma   90.00
#
_symmetry.space_group_name_H-M   'P 1'
#
loop_
_entity.id
_entity.type
_entity.pdbx_description
1 polymer ?
#
loop_
_entity_poly.entity_id
_entity_poly.type
_entity_poly.pdbx_seq_one_letter_code
_entity_poly.pdbx_strand_id
1 'polypeptide(L)'
;MQHVGNIISHVGITPLHSVVKVFPLLRNRFIFLWWGLILCVPPFFSGCTALPHKNNVARTLVTEPVAGMADARAADFGLVGRVSVKGGKESFSGGVQWRHTERGDEILLLSPLGQTLAQIQRRPEGVYLTTAEQESYYAADVESLTDQVLGWRLPLMGLQYWVQSMNSPATVSAIDLDMDGRVMAIRQDGWEIGYFGYPPIVPVQTTQARTASPRLLMLKRDGLQIKLVIDDWDAGTH
;
A
#
# COMPACT_ATOMS: atom_id res chain seq x y z
N MET A 1 1.78 -74.19 0.03
CA MET A 1 1.00 -75.11 -0.82
C MET A 1 -0.19 -74.34 -1.38
N GLN A 2 -0.45 -74.52 -2.67
CA GLN A 2 -1.34 -73.73 -3.54
C GLN A 2 -2.83 -73.96 -3.27
N HIS A 3 -3.66 -72.96 -3.59
CA HIS A 3 -5.03 -73.07 -4.14
C HIS A 3 -5.47 -71.65 -4.56
N VAL A 4 -5.44 -71.26 -5.84
CA VAL A 4 -6.47 -71.40 -6.92
C VAL A 4 -7.85 -70.86 -6.53
N GLY A 5 -8.32 -69.84 -7.27
CA GLY A 5 -9.72 -69.38 -7.27
C GLY A 5 -9.94 -68.10 -8.09
N ASN A 6 -10.38 -68.26 -9.34
CA ASN A 6 -10.82 -67.24 -10.30
C ASN A 6 -12.20 -66.65 -9.91
N ILE A 7 -12.62 -65.50 -10.51
CA ILE A 7 -14.01 -65.16 -10.98
C ILE A 7 -14.36 -63.64 -10.98
N ILE A 8 -14.66 -63.18 -12.20
CA ILE A 8 -15.68 -62.20 -12.70
C ILE A 8 -15.46 -60.68 -12.65
N SER A 9 -15.57 -60.15 -13.87
CA SER A 9 -15.58 -58.80 -14.43
C SER A 9 -16.91 -58.05 -14.24
N HIS A 10 -16.89 -56.70 -14.30
CA HIS A 10 -18.07 -55.90 -14.66
C HIS A 10 -17.71 -54.53 -15.27
N VAL A 11 -18.34 -54.24 -16.43
CA VAL A 11 -18.89 -52.95 -16.92
C VAL A 11 -17.88 -51.86 -17.34
N GLY A 12 -18.03 -51.12 -18.44
CA GLY A 12 -19.10 -50.98 -19.43
C GLY A 12 -18.64 -50.07 -20.58
N ILE A 13 -19.33 -50.18 -21.72
CA ILE A 13 -19.02 -49.60 -23.03
C ILE A 13 -19.96 -48.41 -23.29
N THR A 14 -19.44 -47.30 -23.84
CA THR A 14 -20.23 -46.38 -24.70
C THR A 14 -19.34 -45.77 -25.82
N PRO A 15 -19.83 -45.67 -27.07
CA PRO A 15 -19.03 -45.23 -28.22
C PRO A 15 -19.25 -43.75 -28.61
N LEU A 16 -18.25 -43.16 -29.26
CA LEU A 16 -18.27 -41.81 -29.84
C LEU A 16 -18.39 -41.91 -31.37
N HIS A 17 -19.47 -41.36 -31.95
CA HIS A 17 -19.67 -41.32 -33.40
C HIS A 17 -19.13 -40.01 -34.00
N SER A 18 -18.28 -40.18 -35.02
CA SER A 18 -17.73 -39.16 -35.91
C SER A 18 -18.70 -38.90 -37.08
N VAL A 19 -18.87 -37.64 -37.49
CA VAL A 19 -19.41 -37.31 -38.82
C VAL A 19 -18.66 -36.11 -39.40
N VAL A 20 -17.88 -36.38 -40.44
CA VAL A 20 -17.34 -35.43 -41.41
C VAL A 20 -18.32 -35.36 -42.60
N LYS A 21 -18.59 -34.17 -43.13
CA LYS A 21 -19.08 -33.98 -44.51
C LYS A 21 -18.50 -32.69 -45.13
N VAL A 22 -18.41 -32.75 -46.45
CA VAL A 22 -17.40 -32.17 -47.35
C VAL A 22 -18.15 -31.50 -48.51
N PHE A 23 -17.76 -30.27 -48.87
CA PHE A 23 -17.88 -29.58 -50.20
C PHE A 23 -19.31 -29.32 -50.75
N PRO A 24 -19.53 -28.50 -51.83
CA PRO A 24 -18.60 -27.87 -52.77
C PRO A 24 -18.87 -26.37 -53.14
N LEU A 25 -18.00 -25.91 -54.05
CA LEU A 25 -17.92 -24.64 -54.79
C LEU A 25 -19.11 -24.31 -55.71
N LEU A 26 -19.46 -23.02 -55.84
CA LEU A 26 -20.07 -22.36 -57.01
C LEU A 26 -19.72 -20.85 -56.88
N ARG A 27 -18.82 -20.22 -57.65
CA ARG A 27 -18.93 -19.69 -59.03
C ARG A 27 -20.26 -18.98 -59.32
N ASN A 28 -20.31 -17.64 -59.35
CA ASN A 28 -20.48 -16.81 -60.56
C ASN A 28 -20.65 -15.29 -60.25
N ARG A 29 -20.37 -14.50 -61.29
CA ARG A 29 -20.14 -13.04 -61.42
C ARG A 29 -21.43 -12.19 -61.48
N PHE A 30 -21.24 -10.86 -61.63
CA PHE A 30 -22.13 -9.77 -62.08
C PHE A 30 -22.35 -8.68 -60.99
N ILE A 31 -21.56 -7.61 -60.97
CA ILE A 31 -21.83 -6.30 -61.61
C ILE A 31 -23.26 -5.83 -61.34
N PHE A 32 -23.44 -4.78 -60.52
CA PHE A 32 -24.14 -3.54 -60.92
C PHE A 32 -24.02 -2.48 -59.81
N LEU A 33 -23.61 -1.28 -60.24
CA LEU A 33 -23.59 -0.03 -59.48
C LEU A 33 -24.91 0.20 -58.73
N TRP A 34 -24.84 0.55 -57.45
CA TRP A 34 -25.87 1.42 -56.87
C TRP A 34 -25.35 2.23 -55.68
N TRP A 35 -25.36 3.55 -55.88
CA TRP A 35 -25.55 4.64 -54.94
C TRP A 35 -25.31 4.38 -53.44
N GLY A 36 -24.36 5.13 -52.87
CA GLY A 36 -24.33 5.39 -51.44
C GLY A 36 -23.01 6.00 -51.02
N LEU A 37 -22.92 7.32 -51.09
CA LEU A 37 -21.82 8.09 -50.51
C LEU A 37 -21.92 7.94 -48.98
N ILE A 38 -21.32 6.88 -48.43
CA ILE A 38 -21.19 6.69 -46.98
C ILE A 38 -20.17 7.72 -46.52
N LEU A 39 -20.67 8.85 -46.04
CA LEU A 39 -19.93 9.80 -45.23
C LEU A 39 -19.50 9.05 -43.97
N CYS A 40 -18.29 8.50 -43.99
CA CYS A 40 -17.65 7.90 -42.83
C CYS A 40 -17.32 9.05 -41.86
N VAL A 41 -18.29 9.45 -41.05
CA VAL A 41 -18.05 10.34 -39.91
C VAL A 41 -17.34 9.48 -38.86
N PRO A 42 -16.03 9.66 -38.61
CA PRO A 42 -15.39 8.95 -37.53
C PRO A 42 -16.09 9.38 -36.23
N PRO A 43 -16.53 8.44 -35.37
CA PRO A 43 -16.98 8.80 -34.05
C PRO A 43 -15.82 9.49 -33.36
N PHE A 44 -15.97 10.79 -33.10
CA PHE A 44 -15.09 11.54 -32.22
C PHE A 44 -15.20 10.88 -30.85
N PHE A 45 -14.29 9.92 -30.59
CA PHE A 45 -13.97 9.47 -29.26
C PHE A 45 -13.49 10.70 -28.49
N SER A 46 -14.43 11.34 -27.80
CA SER A 46 -14.12 12.31 -26.77
C SER A 46 -13.46 11.54 -25.64
N GLY A 47 -12.15 11.34 -25.75
CA GLY A 47 -11.35 10.91 -24.62
C GLY A 47 -11.45 12.00 -23.57
N CYS A 48 -12.18 11.75 -22.49
CA CYS A 48 -11.98 12.51 -21.26
C CYS A 48 -10.52 12.29 -20.87
N THR A 49 -9.66 13.26 -21.16
CA THR A 49 -8.38 13.35 -20.48
C THR A 49 -8.74 13.57 -19.01
N ALA A 50 -8.53 12.54 -18.20
CA ALA A 50 -8.46 12.74 -16.76
C ALA A 50 -7.24 13.64 -16.56
N LEU A 51 -7.48 14.92 -16.33
CA LEU A 51 -6.43 15.87 -15.99
C LEU A 51 -5.61 15.22 -14.86
N PRO A 52 -4.29 15.03 -15.02
CA PRO A 52 -3.49 14.63 -13.88
C PRO A 52 -3.76 15.67 -12.79
N HIS A 53 -4.21 15.21 -11.62
CA HIS A 53 -4.37 16.07 -10.46
C HIS A 53 -2.97 16.59 -10.12
N LYS A 54 -2.61 17.72 -10.73
CA LYS A 54 -1.35 18.39 -10.53
C LYS A 54 -1.42 18.93 -9.13
N ASN A 55 -0.92 18.13 -8.20
CA ASN A 55 -0.65 18.50 -6.82
C ASN A 55 0.01 19.89 -6.81
N ASN A 56 -0.79 20.94 -6.64
CA ASN A 56 -0.33 22.31 -6.71
C ASN A 56 0.03 22.75 -5.31
N VAL A 57 1.32 22.59 -4.99
CA VAL A 57 1.90 23.15 -3.77
C VAL A 57 1.59 24.65 -3.75
N ALA A 58 0.82 25.07 -2.76
CA ALA A 58 0.40 26.45 -2.57
C ALA A 58 1.37 27.19 -1.63
N ARG A 59 1.84 26.51 -0.58
CA ARG A 59 2.74 27.08 0.42
C ARG A 59 3.72 26.04 0.91
N THR A 60 4.99 26.42 1.03
CA THR A 60 6.00 25.65 1.76
C THR A 60 6.30 26.33 3.07
N LEU A 61 6.21 25.59 4.17
CA LEU A 61 6.59 26.00 5.52
C LEU A 61 7.90 25.33 5.89
N VAL A 62 8.87 26.10 6.38
CA VAL A 62 10.04 25.53 7.06
C VAL A 62 9.80 25.67 8.55
N THR A 63 9.87 24.55 9.27
CA THR A 63 9.63 24.47 10.71
C THR A 63 10.94 24.13 11.39
N GLU A 64 11.38 25.02 12.28
CA GLU A 64 12.54 24.80 13.15
C GLU A 64 12.20 23.82 14.28
N PRO A 65 13.20 23.14 14.87
CA PRO A 65 13.00 22.30 16.05
C PRO A 65 12.35 23.09 17.19
N VAL A 66 11.43 22.46 17.90
CA VAL A 66 10.76 23.09 19.04
C VAL A 66 11.55 22.80 20.31
N ALA A 67 12.19 23.85 20.86
CA ALA A 67 12.99 23.74 22.08
C ALA A 67 12.16 23.13 23.23
N GLY A 68 12.68 22.08 23.85
CA GLY A 68 12.02 21.37 24.95
C GLY A 68 10.94 20.37 24.53
N MET A 69 10.67 20.19 23.23
CA MET A 69 9.74 19.16 22.71
C MET A 69 10.43 18.04 21.94
N ALA A 70 11.76 17.93 22.00
CA ALA A 70 12.50 16.84 21.34
C ALA A 70 12.03 15.44 21.80
N ASP A 71 11.57 15.34 23.06
CA ASP A 71 11.04 14.10 23.64
C ASP A 71 9.50 14.01 23.57
N ALA A 72 8.82 15.03 23.02
CA ALA A 72 7.37 15.04 22.92
C ALA A 72 6.91 13.99 21.91
N ARG A 73 6.21 12.95 22.38
CA ARG A 73 5.73 11.85 21.54
C ARG A 73 4.56 12.28 20.66
N ALA A 74 4.36 11.54 19.57
CA ALA A 74 3.17 11.69 18.75
C ALA A 74 1.92 11.29 19.57
N ALA A 75 0.74 11.78 19.16
CA ALA A 75 -0.50 11.33 19.78
C ALA A 75 -0.71 9.83 19.55
N ASP A 76 -1.34 9.14 20.50
CA ASP A 76 -1.67 7.72 20.41
C ASP A 76 -2.54 7.43 19.19
N PHE A 77 -2.27 6.30 18.53
CA PHE A 77 -3.08 5.81 17.42
C PHE A 77 -2.97 4.29 17.24
N GLY A 78 -3.98 3.72 16.62
CA GLY A 78 -3.93 2.41 15.97
C GLY A 78 -4.19 2.58 14.47
N LEU A 79 -3.48 1.81 13.64
CA LEU A 79 -3.79 1.71 12.22
C LEU A 79 -3.67 0.29 11.73
N VAL A 80 -4.51 -0.03 10.75
CA VAL A 80 -4.43 -1.26 9.96
C VAL A 80 -4.34 -0.86 8.50
N GLY A 81 -3.48 -1.56 7.77
CA GLY A 81 -3.24 -1.22 6.38
C GLY A 81 -2.37 -2.22 5.64
N ARG A 82 -1.81 -1.71 4.55
CA ARG A 82 -0.93 -2.47 3.67
C ARG A 82 0.36 -1.69 3.45
N VAL A 83 1.48 -2.40 3.49
CA VAL A 83 2.79 -1.79 3.26
C VAL A 83 3.56 -2.55 2.20
N SER A 84 4.28 -1.80 1.37
CA SER A 84 5.26 -2.36 0.44
C SER A 84 6.57 -1.60 0.53
N VAL A 85 7.68 -2.32 0.54
CA VAL A 85 9.04 -1.79 0.64
C VAL A 85 9.86 -2.24 -0.56
N LYS A 86 10.56 -1.30 -1.19
CA LYS A 86 11.45 -1.53 -2.34
C LYS A 86 12.76 -0.78 -2.13
N GLY A 87 13.88 -1.32 -2.63
CA GLY A 87 15.18 -0.63 -2.60
C GLY A 87 16.00 -0.80 -1.32
N GLY A 88 15.68 -1.81 -0.50
CA GLY A 88 16.57 -2.33 0.55
C GLY A 88 17.36 -3.55 0.07
N LYS A 89 17.95 -4.30 1.02
CA LYS A 89 18.54 -5.63 0.77
C LYS A 89 17.45 -6.64 0.38
N GLU A 90 16.25 -6.43 0.93
CA GLU A 90 15.06 -7.23 0.64
C GLU A 90 13.87 -6.35 0.27
N SER A 91 12.87 -6.96 -0.38
CA SER A 91 11.60 -6.33 -0.69
C SER A 91 10.49 -6.94 0.14
N PHE A 92 9.56 -6.11 0.62
CA PHE A 92 8.41 -6.56 1.38
C PHE A 92 7.10 -6.10 0.72
N SER A 93 6.06 -6.92 0.82
CA SER A 93 4.69 -6.50 0.49
C SER A 93 3.70 -7.33 1.30
N GLY A 94 2.82 -6.65 2.03
CA GLY A 94 1.93 -7.34 2.95
C GLY A 94 1.03 -6.42 3.75
N GLY A 95 0.38 -6.99 4.76
CA GLY A 95 -0.41 -6.25 5.74
C GLY A 95 0.49 -5.63 6.81
N VAL A 96 0.00 -4.56 7.42
CA VAL A 96 0.60 -3.96 8.61
C VAL A 96 -0.51 -3.64 9.63
N GLN A 97 -0.24 -3.94 10.88
CA GLN A 97 -0.99 -3.42 12.01
C GLN A 97 0.01 -2.66 12.88
N TRP A 98 -0.31 -1.44 13.26
CA TRP A 98 0.57 -0.64 14.11
C TRP A 98 -0.24 0.05 15.19
N ARG A 99 0.17 -0.19 16.43
CA ARG A 99 -0.30 0.53 17.60
C ARG A 99 0.84 1.38 18.15
N HIS A 100 0.60 2.68 18.24
CA HIS A 100 1.47 3.66 18.87
C HIS A 100 0.80 4.16 20.16
N THR A 101 1.52 4.11 21.26
CA THR A 101 1.07 4.62 22.55
C THR A 101 2.19 5.39 23.23
N GLU A 102 1.85 6.12 24.29
CA GLU A 102 2.86 6.68 25.19
C GLU A 102 3.88 5.66 25.71
N ARG A 103 3.53 4.36 25.81
CA ARG A 103 4.44 3.30 26.29
C ARG A 103 5.35 2.72 25.21
N GLY A 104 5.16 3.13 23.95
CA GLY A 104 5.93 2.66 22.81
C GLY A 104 5.07 2.11 21.69
N ASP A 105 5.71 1.32 20.82
CA ASP A 105 5.16 0.90 19.54
C ASP A 105 5.07 -0.62 19.44
N GLU A 106 4.01 -1.10 18.80
CA GLU A 106 3.88 -2.49 18.39
C GLU A 106 3.45 -2.53 16.92
N ILE A 107 4.28 -3.16 16.09
CA ILE A 107 4.07 -3.27 14.65
C ILE A 107 4.07 -4.74 14.26
N LEU A 108 3.00 -5.18 13.62
CA LEU A 108 2.86 -6.51 13.07
C LEU A 108 2.91 -6.44 11.55
N LEU A 109 3.87 -7.14 10.94
CA LEU A 109 3.98 -7.31 9.50
C LEU A 109 3.40 -8.66 9.11
N LEU A 110 2.47 -8.64 8.16
CA LEU A 110 1.72 -9.81 7.73
C LEU A 110 2.02 -10.14 6.28
N SER A 111 2.13 -11.42 5.95
CA SER A 111 2.10 -11.86 4.55
C SER A 111 0.76 -11.52 3.89
N PRO A 112 0.65 -11.53 2.56
CA PRO A 112 -0.63 -11.36 1.86
C PRO A 112 -1.72 -12.37 2.26
N LEU A 113 -1.33 -13.51 2.83
CA LEU A 113 -2.25 -14.55 3.34
C LEU A 113 -2.63 -14.35 4.82
N GLY A 114 -2.18 -13.26 5.45
CA GLY A 114 -2.50 -12.92 6.85
C GLY A 114 -1.62 -13.60 7.90
N GLN A 115 -0.58 -14.33 7.51
CA GLN A 115 0.38 -14.92 8.44
C GLN A 115 1.36 -13.87 8.97
N THR A 116 1.69 -13.92 10.26
CA THR A 116 2.73 -13.05 10.86
C THR A 116 4.11 -13.37 10.29
N LEU A 117 4.76 -12.36 9.73
CA LEU A 117 6.14 -12.44 9.24
C LEU A 117 7.13 -11.85 10.24
N ALA A 118 6.76 -10.74 10.86
CA ALA A 118 7.55 -10.13 11.92
C ALA A 118 6.67 -9.32 12.88
N GLN A 119 7.06 -9.30 14.15
CA GLN A 119 6.51 -8.40 15.17
C GLN A 119 7.64 -7.53 15.70
N ILE A 120 7.47 -6.21 15.64
CA ILE A 120 8.42 -5.23 16.18
C ILE A 120 7.78 -4.59 17.40
N GLN A 121 8.46 -4.61 18.53
CA GLN A 121 8.02 -3.98 19.77
C GLN A 121 9.08 -3.00 20.24
N ARG A 122 8.75 -1.71 20.26
CA ARG A 122 9.57 -0.68 20.89
C ARG A 122 9.02 -0.39 22.26
N ARG A 123 9.87 -0.52 23.27
CA ARG A 123 9.57 -0.26 24.68
C ARG A 123 10.64 0.66 25.27
N PRO A 124 10.46 1.21 26.48
CA PRO A 124 11.49 2.02 27.14
C PRO A 124 12.84 1.30 27.30
N GLU A 125 12.82 -0.02 27.46
CA GLU A 125 14.01 -0.88 27.59
C GLU A 125 14.75 -1.16 26.26
N GLY A 126 14.14 -0.85 25.11
CA GLY A 126 14.72 -1.04 23.78
C GLY A 126 13.74 -1.61 22.76
N VAL A 127 14.28 -2.22 21.71
CA VAL A 127 13.49 -2.71 20.58
C VAL A 127 13.67 -4.22 20.45
N TYR A 128 12.56 -4.93 20.35
CA TYR A 128 12.51 -6.35 20.07
C TYR A 128 11.91 -6.60 18.70
N LEU A 129 12.43 -7.59 17.98
CA LEU A 129 11.86 -8.06 16.73
C LEU A 129 11.78 -9.58 16.77
N THR A 130 10.57 -10.12 16.59
CA THR A 130 10.32 -11.56 16.52
C THR A 130 9.90 -11.95 15.11
N THR A 131 10.57 -12.94 14.50
CA THR A 131 10.26 -13.42 13.14
C THR A 131 9.19 -14.52 13.16
N ALA A 132 8.77 -14.96 11.96
CA ALA A 132 7.84 -16.07 11.79
C ALA A 132 8.35 -17.39 12.39
N GLU A 133 9.67 -17.58 12.43
CA GLU A 133 10.40 -18.73 12.98
C GLU A 133 10.59 -18.63 14.52
N GLN A 134 9.95 -17.66 15.16
CA GLN A 134 10.03 -17.39 16.60
C GLN A 134 11.45 -17.01 17.08
N GLU A 135 12.33 -16.63 16.16
CA GLU A 135 13.61 -16.01 16.50
C GLU A 135 13.37 -14.59 17.00
N SER A 136 14.03 -14.22 18.10
CA SER A 136 13.89 -12.91 18.72
C SER A 136 15.22 -12.16 18.76
N TYR A 137 15.19 -10.94 18.28
CA TYR A 137 16.33 -10.04 18.16
C TYR A 137 16.09 -8.80 19.01
N TYR A 138 17.18 -8.20 19.52
CA TYR A 138 17.13 -7.00 20.34
C TYR A 138 18.15 -5.97 19.86
N ALA A 139 17.76 -4.70 19.87
CA ALA A 139 18.66 -3.56 19.66
C ALA A 139 18.16 -2.31 20.39
N ALA A 140 19.01 -1.28 20.47
CA ALA A 140 18.65 0.02 21.03
C ALA A 140 17.75 0.84 20.08
N ASP A 141 17.86 0.61 18.76
CA ASP A 141 17.15 1.39 17.74
C ASP A 141 16.45 0.50 16.69
N VAL A 142 15.31 0.99 16.22
CA VAL A 142 14.43 0.24 15.29
C VAL A 142 15.02 0.17 13.90
N GLU A 143 15.66 1.25 13.43
CA GLU A 143 16.20 1.32 12.07
C GLU A 143 17.31 0.30 11.86
N SER A 144 18.25 0.16 12.79
CA SER A 144 19.33 -0.82 12.71
C SER A 144 18.80 -2.24 12.82
N LEU A 145 17.84 -2.49 13.73
CA LEU A 145 17.25 -3.82 13.90
C LEU A 145 16.51 -4.30 12.65
N THR A 146 15.72 -3.41 12.04
CA THR A 146 14.98 -3.71 10.81
C THR A 146 15.91 -3.85 9.61
N ASP A 147 16.98 -3.06 9.51
CA ASP A 147 17.97 -3.23 8.43
C ASP A 147 18.73 -4.56 8.53
N GLN A 148 19.01 -5.00 9.76
CA GLN A 148 19.69 -6.26 10.01
C GLN A 148 18.79 -7.47 9.72
N VAL A 149 17.55 -7.45 10.24
CA VAL A 149 16.68 -8.64 10.21
C VAL A 149 15.74 -8.66 9.01
N LEU A 150 15.21 -7.51 8.59
CA LEU A 150 14.26 -7.40 7.48
C LEU A 150 14.90 -6.88 6.19
N GLY A 151 16.17 -6.46 6.25
CA GLY A 151 16.91 -5.96 5.09
C GLY A 151 16.56 -4.53 4.67
N TRP A 152 15.80 -3.78 5.46
CA TRP A 152 15.46 -2.38 5.19
C TRP A 152 15.21 -1.58 6.47
N ARG A 153 15.52 -0.29 6.45
CA ARG A 153 15.38 0.61 7.60
C ARG A 153 13.95 1.12 7.74
N LEU A 154 13.32 0.85 8.89
CA LEU A 154 12.05 1.44 9.27
C LEU A 154 12.28 2.73 10.09
N PRO A 155 12.00 3.93 9.55
CA PRO A 155 12.28 5.20 10.22
C PRO A 155 11.25 5.54 11.31
N LEU A 156 11.10 4.67 12.31
CA LEU A 156 10.00 4.74 13.27
C LEU A 156 9.95 6.08 14.02
N MET A 157 11.11 6.69 14.26
CA MET A 157 11.23 7.93 15.02
C MET A 157 10.56 9.13 14.35
N GLY A 158 10.65 9.24 13.04
CA GLY A 158 9.89 10.23 12.28
C GLY A 158 8.50 9.73 11.90
N LEU A 159 8.39 8.44 11.57
CA LEU A 159 7.18 7.84 11.03
C LEU A 159 5.97 8.00 11.96
N GLN A 160 6.16 7.93 13.28
CA GLN A 160 5.09 8.11 14.28
C GLN A 160 4.36 9.48 14.18
N TYR A 161 5.05 10.52 13.69
CA TYR A 161 4.45 11.82 13.38
C TYR A 161 3.96 11.87 11.93
N TRP A 162 4.79 11.36 11.00
CA TRP A 162 4.50 11.46 9.58
C TRP A 162 3.21 10.74 9.20
N VAL A 163 2.85 9.61 9.81
CA VAL A 163 1.55 8.95 9.56
C VAL A 163 0.34 9.82 9.87
N GLN A 164 0.48 10.77 10.80
CA GLN A 164 -0.55 11.72 11.19
C GLN A 164 -0.45 13.04 10.40
N SER A 165 0.34 13.08 9.33
CA SER A 165 0.66 14.31 8.56
C SER A 165 1.33 15.40 9.40
N MET A 166 2.10 15.01 10.42
CA MET A 166 2.86 15.93 11.28
C MET A 166 4.36 15.73 11.09
N ASN A 167 5.15 16.78 11.25
CA ASN A 167 6.61 16.66 11.33
C ASN A 167 7.04 16.27 12.76
N SER A 168 8.19 15.63 12.88
CA SER A 168 8.85 15.49 14.19
C SER A 168 9.22 16.88 14.73
N PRO A 169 9.03 17.15 16.03
CA PRO A 169 9.42 18.41 16.65
C PRO A 169 10.93 18.51 16.90
N ALA A 170 11.67 17.40 16.77
CA ALA A 170 13.07 17.31 17.15
C ALA A 170 14.04 17.87 16.09
N THR A 171 13.65 17.90 14.82
CA THR A 171 14.53 18.27 13.70
C THR A 171 13.85 19.23 12.74
N VAL A 172 14.64 19.95 11.94
CA VAL A 172 14.13 20.86 10.92
C VAL A 172 13.31 20.07 9.91
N SER A 173 12.17 20.64 9.49
CA SER A 173 11.37 20.08 8.42
C SER A 173 10.93 21.14 7.42
N ALA A 174 10.66 20.70 6.20
CA ALA A 174 9.92 21.49 5.22
C ALA A 174 8.59 20.80 4.91
N ILE A 175 7.49 21.55 4.88
CA ILE A 175 6.12 21.04 4.73
C ILE A 175 5.46 21.77 3.56
N ASP A 176 5.04 21.02 2.55
CA ASP A 176 4.29 21.55 1.41
C ASP A 176 2.79 21.38 1.68
N LEU A 177 2.03 22.45 1.50
CA LEU A 177 0.58 22.50 1.70
C LEU A 177 -0.14 22.75 0.37
N ASP A 178 -1.32 22.17 0.20
CA ASP A 178 -2.23 22.49 -0.90
C ASP A 178 -3.01 23.80 -0.63
N MET A 179 -3.86 24.20 -1.58
CA MET A 179 -4.68 25.41 -1.43
C MET A 179 -5.71 25.32 -0.30
N ASP A 180 -6.06 24.10 0.13
CA ASP A 180 -6.97 23.86 1.23
C ASP A 180 -6.25 23.70 2.58
N GLY A 181 -4.93 23.90 2.60
CA GLY A 181 -4.08 23.77 3.79
C GLY A 181 -3.77 22.32 4.20
N ARG A 182 -4.04 21.34 3.34
CA ARG A 182 -3.69 19.93 3.58
C ARG A 182 -2.22 19.69 3.26
N VAL A 183 -1.58 18.84 4.06
CA VAL A 183 -0.17 18.46 3.86
C VAL A 183 -0.04 17.60 2.60
N MET A 184 0.79 18.05 1.67
CA MET A 184 1.08 17.33 0.43
C MET A 184 2.38 16.55 0.52
N ALA A 185 3.39 17.15 1.15
CA ALA A 185 4.67 16.53 1.38
C ALA A 185 5.35 17.06 2.65
N ILE A 186 6.12 16.20 3.30
CA ILE A 186 7.08 16.56 4.35
C ILE A 186 8.46 16.11 3.89
N ARG A 187 9.47 16.98 4.04
CA ARG A 187 10.89 16.60 3.93
C ARG A 187 11.56 16.82 5.27
N GLN A 188 12.10 15.75 5.85
CA GLN A 188 12.71 15.74 7.18
C GLN A 188 13.68 14.56 7.30
N ASP A 189 14.84 14.76 7.92
CA ASP A 189 15.84 13.71 8.17
C ASP A 189 16.26 12.89 6.93
N GLY A 190 16.32 13.55 5.78
CA GLY A 190 16.63 12.95 4.48
C GLY A 190 15.47 12.15 3.85
N TRP A 191 14.33 12.05 4.52
CA TRP A 191 13.12 11.43 3.99
C TRP A 191 12.26 12.45 3.24
N GLU A 192 11.72 12.01 2.11
CA GLU A 192 10.62 12.68 1.40
C GLU A 192 9.34 11.85 1.61
N ILE A 193 8.34 12.43 2.26
CA ILE A 193 7.06 11.81 2.56
C ILE A 193 5.99 12.52 1.73
N GLY A 194 5.38 11.81 0.78
CA GLY A 194 4.25 12.30 -0.01
C GLY A 194 2.92 11.75 0.50
N TYR A 195 1.89 12.60 0.51
CA TYR A 195 0.56 12.30 1.03
C TYR A 195 -0.50 12.33 -0.07
N PHE A 196 -1.37 11.32 -0.08
CA PHE A 196 -2.37 11.13 -1.14
C PHE A 196 -3.69 10.59 -0.59
N GLY A 197 -4.74 10.77 -1.39
CA GLY A 197 -6.05 10.18 -1.12
C GLY A 197 -6.77 10.80 0.08
N TYR A 198 -6.55 12.10 0.34
CA TYR A 198 -7.35 12.84 1.30
C TYR A 198 -8.84 12.76 0.95
N PRO A 199 -9.74 12.53 1.94
CA PRO A 199 -11.17 12.65 1.69
C PRO A 199 -11.52 14.09 1.28
N PRO A 200 -12.59 14.30 0.50
CA PRO A 200 -13.09 15.63 0.21
C PRO A 200 -13.35 16.40 1.50
N ILE A 201 -13.01 17.68 1.53
CA ILE A 201 -13.35 18.55 2.66
C ILE A 201 -14.85 18.76 2.59
N VAL A 202 -15.56 18.11 3.51
CA VAL A 202 -16.99 18.35 3.73
C VAL A 202 -17.07 19.47 4.76
N PRO A 203 -17.72 20.62 4.47
CA PRO A 203 -17.93 21.65 5.46
C PRO A 203 -18.83 21.09 6.57
N VAL A 204 -18.22 20.65 7.68
CA VAL A 204 -18.99 20.21 8.85
C VAL A 204 -19.29 21.45 9.68
N GLN A 205 -20.57 21.65 10.00
CA GLN A 205 -21.07 22.77 10.83
C GLN A 205 -20.76 22.60 12.33
N THR A 206 -19.81 21.72 12.69
CA THR A 206 -19.41 21.50 14.07
C THR A 206 -17.98 21.96 14.29
N THR A 207 -17.74 22.56 15.46
CA THR A 207 -16.48 23.15 15.92
C THR A 207 -15.34 22.14 16.17
N GLN A 208 -15.50 20.88 15.79
CA GLN A 208 -14.42 19.90 15.77
C GLN A 208 -13.92 19.76 14.34
N ALA A 209 -12.87 20.53 14.02
CA ALA A 209 -12.09 20.30 12.81
C ALA A 209 -11.49 18.88 12.87
N ARG A 210 -12.15 17.91 12.25
CA ARG A 210 -11.48 16.65 11.91
C ARG A 210 -10.45 16.98 10.84
N THR A 211 -9.18 16.98 11.20
CA THR A 211 -8.10 16.97 10.22
C THR A 211 -8.34 15.77 9.30
N ALA A 212 -8.53 16.03 8.00
CA ALA A 212 -8.68 14.97 7.02
C ALA A 212 -7.39 14.15 7.00
N SER A 213 -7.46 12.85 7.33
CA SER A 213 -6.29 11.97 7.26
C SER A 213 -6.09 11.42 5.84
N PRO A 214 -4.86 11.37 5.33
CA PRO A 214 -4.56 10.77 4.04
C PRO A 214 -4.74 9.25 4.10
N ARG A 215 -5.04 8.63 2.95
CA ARG A 215 -5.16 7.17 2.82
C ARG A 215 -3.87 6.51 2.37
N LEU A 216 -2.93 7.28 1.84
CA LEU A 216 -1.70 6.77 1.27
C LEU A 216 -0.53 7.69 1.60
N LEU A 217 0.52 7.09 2.14
CA LEU A 217 1.83 7.70 2.34
C LEU A 217 2.86 7.01 1.46
N MET A 218 3.75 7.80 0.87
CA MET A 218 4.91 7.30 0.13
C MET A 218 6.16 7.97 0.68
N LEU A 219 7.01 7.17 1.33
CA LEU A 219 8.27 7.61 1.92
C LEU A 219 9.41 7.17 1.01
N LYS A 220 10.37 8.07 0.78
CA LYS A 220 11.55 7.81 -0.02
C LYS A 220 12.80 8.35 0.63
N ARG A 221 13.90 7.59 0.57
CA ARG A 221 15.25 8.01 0.96
C ARG A 221 16.28 7.07 0.34
N ASP A 222 17.34 7.60 -0.27
CA ASP A 222 18.50 6.82 -0.75
C ASP A 222 18.15 5.56 -1.59
N GLY A 223 17.12 5.63 -2.43
CA GLY A 223 16.64 4.50 -3.25
C GLY A 223 15.67 3.54 -2.54
N LEU A 224 15.56 3.61 -1.20
CA LEU A 224 14.52 2.95 -0.43
C LEU A 224 13.18 3.68 -0.60
N GLN A 225 12.13 2.93 -0.90
CA GLN A 225 10.76 3.42 -1.00
C GLN A 225 9.83 2.56 -0.15
N ILE A 226 9.11 3.20 0.76
CA ILE A 226 8.06 2.59 1.58
C ILE A 226 6.72 3.20 1.16
N LYS A 227 5.77 2.36 0.78
CA LYS A 227 4.41 2.77 0.47
C LYS A 227 3.48 2.20 1.54
N LEU A 228 2.79 3.06 2.27
CA LEU A 228 1.82 2.69 3.30
C LEU A 228 0.42 3.12 2.86
N VAL A 229 -0.47 2.16 2.67
CA VAL A 229 -1.90 2.40 2.48
C VAL A 229 -2.58 2.17 3.82
N ILE A 230 -3.31 3.16 4.31
CA ILE A 230 -4.07 3.07 5.56
C ILE A 230 -5.50 2.71 5.20
N ASP A 231 -5.92 1.53 5.65
CA ASP A 231 -7.26 1.02 5.38
C ASP A 231 -8.22 1.46 6.49
N ASP A 232 -7.77 1.45 7.75
CA ASP A 232 -8.56 1.87 8.91
C ASP A 232 -7.70 2.50 10.01
N TRP A 233 -8.32 3.39 10.81
CA TRP A 233 -7.73 4.01 12.00
C TRP A 233 -8.53 3.57 13.22
N ASP A 234 -7.85 2.99 14.19
CA ASP A 234 -8.41 2.72 15.52
C ASP A 234 -7.88 3.75 16.52
N ALA A 235 -8.71 4.15 17.47
CA ALA A 235 -8.33 5.06 18.54
C ALA A 235 -7.51 4.35 19.63
N GLY A 236 -6.71 3.34 19.32
CA GLY A 236 -5.79 2.69 20.27
C GLY A 236 -6.40 2.13 21.56
N THR A 237 -7.74 2.01 21.66
CA THR A 237 -8.44 1.68 22.91
C THR A 237 -8.93 0.24 22.93
N HIS A 238 -8.44 -0.53 23.89
CA HIS A 238 -9.21 -1.55 24.59
C HIS A 238 -9.32 -1.16 26.06
#